data_AF-A0A9E3XYW2-F1
#
_entry.id   AF-A0A9E3XYW2-F1
#
_cell.length_a   1.000
_cell.length_b   1.000
_cell.length_c   1.000
_cell.angle_alpha   90.00
_cell.angle_beta   90.00
_cell.angle_gamma   90.00
#
_symmetry.space_group_name_H-M   'P 1'
#
loop_
_entity.id
_entity.type
_entity.pdbx_description
1 polymer ?
#
loop_
_entity_poly.entity_id
_entity_poly.type
_entity_poly.pdbx_seq_one_letter_code
_entity_poly.pdbx_strand_id
1 'polypeptide(L)'
;MSTTTTPATPAAATPGAFYRTGRYAPVAEETTRTELTVRGHIPPSLHGMYVRNGPNPRGAAGHWFTGDGMVHGVALSDGRANGYRNRYVRSTTFTHGAPFVRDDRTSH
;
A
#
# COMPACT_ATOMS: atom_id res chain seq x y z
N MET A 1 9.50 27.47 -39.90
CA MET A 1 8.63 27.84 -38.77
C MET A 1 8.96 26.91 -37.61
N SER A 2 9.54 27.42 -36.52
CA SER A 2 9.90 26.63 -35.35
C SER A 2 8.93 26.94 -34.22
N THR A 3 8.14 25.97 -33.79
CA THR A 3 7.27 26.09 -32.62
C THR A 3 8.03 25.64 -31.38
N THR A 4 8.31 26.58 -30.48
CA THR A 4 8.81 26.28 -29.14
C THR A 4 7.63 25.94 -28.25
N THR A 5 7.56 24.69 -27.78
CA THR A 5 6.59 24.28 -26.76
C THR A 5 7.17 24.60 -25.37
N THR A 6 6.53 25.50 -24.65
CA THR A 6 6.78 25.79 -23.23
C THR A 6 6.52 24.53 -22.39
N PRO A 7 7.42 24.10 -21.49
CA PRO A 7 7.10 23.00 -20.58
C PRO A 7 6.07 23.49 -19.55
N ALA A 8 4.98 22.75 -19.40
CA ALA A 8 3.98 23.01 -18.38
C ALA A 8 4.60 22.79 -16.98
N THR A 9 4.44 23.78 -16.11
CA THR A 9 4.82 23.68 -14.69
C THR A 9 4.03 22.54 -14.02
N PRO A 10 4.68 21.58 -13.34
CA PRO A 10 3.95 20.55 -12.62
C PRO A 10 3.13 21.22 -11.51
N ALA A 11 1.83 20.93 -11.49
CA ALA A 11 0.90 21.45 -10.49
C ALA A 11 1.45 21.14 -9.08
N ALA A 12 1.55 22.17 -8.25
CA ALA A 12 1.99 22.04 -6.87
C ALA A 12 1.14 21.02 -6.12
N ALA A 13 1.78 20.03 -5.48
CA ALA A 13 1.11 19.03 -4.68
C ALA A 13 0.31 19.69 -3.55
N THR A 14 -0.97 19.34 -3.41
CA THR A 14 -1.83 19.84 -2.33
C THR A 14 -1.19 19.51 -0.97
N PRO A 15 -0.97 20.50 -0.09
CA PRO A 15 -0.48 20.27 1.26
C PRO A 15 -1.37 19.25 1.97
N GLY A 16 -0.76 18.20 2.52
CA GLY A 16 -1.47 17.09 3.18
C GLY A 16 -1.68 15.85 2.30
N ALA A 17 -1.55 15.91 0.98
CA ALA A 17 -1.79 14.76 0.08
C ALA A 17 -0.54 13.86 -0.16
N PHE A 18 0.52 14.00 0.64
CA PHE A 18 1.79 13.27 0.43
C PHE A 18 1.61 11.75 0.42
N TYR A 19 0.63 11.25 1.18
CA TYR A 19 0.27 9.82 1.27
C TYR A 19 -0.38 9.27 -0.01
N ARG A 20 -0.50 10.08 -1.06
CA ARG A 20 -1.03 9.66 -2.37
C ARG A 20 0.06 9.55 -3.44
N THR A 21 1.32 9.78 -3.08
CA THR A 21 2.43 9.89 -4.04
C THR A 21 3.62 9.03 -3.64
N GLY A 22 4.41 8.61 -4.64
CA GLY A 22 5.64 7.85 -4.43
C GLY A 22 5.43 6.58 -3.60
N ARG A 23 6.31 6.33 -2.64
CA ARG A 23 6.27 5.14 -1.77
C ARG A 23 5.01 5.02 -0.89
N TYR A 24 4.23 6.09 -0.79
CA TYR A 24 3.02 6.14 0.02
C TYR A 24 1.76 5.95 -0.81
N ALA A 25 1.87 5.98 -2.14
CA ALA A 25 0.72 5.80 -3.01
C ALA A 25 0.07 4.42 -2.78
N PRO A 26 -1.28 4.33 -2.86
CA PRO A 26 -1.97 3.07 -2.69
C PRO A 26 -1.55 2.02 -3.73
N VAL A 27 -1.44 0.77 -3.29
CA VAL A 27 -1.27 -0.41 -4.15
C VAL A 27 -2.64 -0.94 -4.52
N ALA A 28 -3.05 -0.74 -5.78
CA ALA A 28 -4.38 -1.16 -6.23
C ALA A 28 -4.54 -2.70 -6.27
N GLU A 29 -3.48 -3.41 -6.67
CA GLU A 29 -3.53 -4.83 -7.00
C GLU A 29 -3.23 -5.74 -5.80
N GLU A 30 -4.05 -6.79 -5.63
CA GLU A 30 -3.69 -7.93 -4.78
C GLU A 30 -2.85 -8.93 -5.57
N THR A 31 -1.67 -9.25 -5.09
CA THR A 31 -0.66 -10.04 -5.80
C THR A 31 -0.20 -11.21 -4.93
N THR A 32 0.18 -12.30 -5.59
CA THR A 32 0.98 -13.39 -5.02
C THR A 32 2.19 -13.58 -5.92
N ARG A 33 3.40 -13.60 -5.35
CA ARG A 33 4.64 -13.91 -6.06
C ARG A 33 5.43 -14.96 -5.28
N THR A 34 5.89 -16.00 -5.94
CA THR A 34 6.73 -17.06 -5.35
C THR A 34 8.19 -16.92 -5.73
N GLU A 35 8.49 -16.09 -6.74
CA GLU A 35 9.84 -15.83 -7.23
C GLU A 35 10.25 -14.41 -6.85
N LEU A 36 11.08 -14.30 -5.82
CA LEU A 36 11.58 -13.02 -5.33
C LEU A 36 13.09 -12.94 -5.53
N THR A 37 13.54 -11.85 -6.15
CA THR A 37 14.97 -11.56 -6.28
C THR A 37 15.55 -11.12 -4.94
N VAL A 38 16.57 -11.82 -4.48
CA VAL A 38 17.35 -11.48 -3.28
C VAL A 38 18.67 -10.85 -3.71
N ARG A 39 19.03 -9.71 -3.10
CA ARG A 39 20.38 -9.12 -3.22
C ARG A 39 21.08 -9.29 -1.88
N GLY A 40 22.26 -9.94 -1.88
CA GLY A 40 22.96 -10.33 -0.65
C GLY A 40 22.54 -11.73 -0.18
N HIS A 41 22.44 -11.95 1.14
CA HIS A 41 22.07 -13.23 1.72
C HIS A 41 21.01 -13.06 2.82
N ILE A 42 20.07 -14.00 2.90
CA ILE A 42 19.11 -14.10 4.00
C ILE A 42 19.69 -15.11 5.01
N PRO A 43 19.83 -14.75 6.30
CA PRO A 43 20.29 -15.69 7.31
C PRO A 43 19.44 -16.97 7.33
N PRO A 44 20.04 -18.17 7.26
CA PRO A 44 19.29 -19.44 7.26
C PRO A 44 18.45 -19.67 8.52
N SER A 45 18.82 -19.03 9.64
CA SER A 45 18.08 -19.09 10.90
C SER A 45 16.76 -18.31 10.90
N LEU A 46 16.51 -17.44 9.91
CA LEU A 46 15.23 -16.76 9.78
C LEU A 46 14.19 -17.70 9.17
N HIS A 47 13.23 -18.09 10.01
CA HIS A 47 12.13 -18.95 9.63
C HIS A 47 10.81 -18.35 10.12
N GLY A 48 10.00 -17.81 9.20
CA GLY A 48 8.73 -17.17 9.55
C GLY A 48 8.19 -16.23 8.47
N MET A 49 7.34 -15.30 8.89
CA MET A 49 6.73 -14.31 7.99
C MET A 49 6.97 -12.89 8.51
N TYR A 50 7.47 -12.02 7.64
CA TYR A 50 7.46 -10.58 7.87
C TYR A 50 6.15 -10.01 7.35
N VAL A 51 5.39 -9.34 8.22
CA VAL A 51 4.06 -8.80 7.90
C VAL A 51 4.02 -7.30 8.21
N ARG A 52 3.48 -6.52 7.27
CA ARG A 52 3.20 -5.07 7.44
C ARG A 52 1.76 -4.78 7.07
N ASN A 53 1.04 -4.08 7.94
CA ASN A 53 -0.27 -3.50 7.64
C ASN A 53 -0.15 -1.99 7.36
N GLY A 54 -1.12 -1.44 6.64
CA GLY A 54 -1.27 0.00 6.50
C GLY A 54 -2.52 0.42 5.74
N PRO A 55 -2.90 1.70 5.81
CA PRO A 55 -3.94 2.29 4.99
C PRO A 55 -3.57 2.16 3.50
N ASN A 56 -4.52 1.72 2.70
CA ASN A 56 -4.41 1.52 1.27
C ASN A 56 -5.74 1.88 0.60
N PRO A 57 -6.11 3.18 0.58
CA PRO A 57 -7.42 3.60 0.12
C PRO A 57 -7.62 3.33 -1.39
N ARG A 58 -8.77 2.74 -1.74
CA ARG A 58 -9.19 2.53 -3.14
C ARG A 58 -9.83 3.78 -3.77
N GLY A 59 -10.08 4.82 -2.98
CA GLY A 59 -10.71 6.07 -3.38
C GLY A 59 -10.14 7.26 -2.62
N ALA A 60 -10.83 8.41 -2.65
CA ALA A 60 -10.41 9.56 -1.88
C ALA A 60 -10.48 9.26 -0.37
N ALA A 61 -9.35 9.37 0.32
CA ALA A 61 -9.27 9.32 1.77
C ALA A 61 -8.93 10.72 2.30
N GLY A 62 -9.65 11.17 3.33
CA GLY A 62 -9.46 12.49 3.93
C GLY A 62 -8.21 12.60 4.81
N HIS A 63 -7.63 11.47 5.23
CA HIS A 63 -6.47 11.43 6.10
C HIS A 63 -5.60 10.19 5.84
N TRP A 64 -4.29 10.30 6.07
CA TRP A 64 -3.32 9.22 5.82
C TRP A 64 -3.51 7.97 6.68
N PHE A 65 -4.24 8.05 7.80
CA PHE A 65 -4.63 6.89 8.62
C PHE A 65 -5.99 6.27 8.25
N THR A 66 -6.72 6.87 7.30
CA THR A 66 -8.07 6.45 6.95
C THR A 66 -8.11 5.74 5.61
N GLY A 67 -9.08 4.85 5.45
CA GLY A 67 -9.28 4.06 4.24
C GLY A 67 -9.14 2.56 4.49
N ASP A 68 -9.38 1.78 3.43
CA ASP A 68 -9.25 0.32 3.48
C ASP A 68 -7.83 -0.09 3.89
N GLY A 69 -7.71 -1.09 4.77
CA GLY A 69 -6.41 -1.64 5.16
C GLY A 69 -5.91 -2.66 4.14
N MET A 70 -4.60 -2.71 3.91
CA MET A 70 -3.94 -3.80 3.19
C MET A 70 -2.80 -4.38 4.02
N VAL A 71 -2.71 -5.71 4.01
CA VAL A 71 -1.62 -6.46 4.63
C VAL A 71 -0.67 -6.93 3.54
N HIS A 72 0.62 -6.77 3.79
CA HIS A 72 1.71 -7.26 2.95
C HIS A 72 2.53 -8.27 3.75
N GLY A 73 2.81 -9.43 3.18
CA GLY A 73 3.57 -10.49 3.80
C GLY A 73 4.71 -10.98 2.93
N VAL A 74 5.87 -11.27 3.53
CA VAL A 74 6.98 -12.00 2.91
C VAL A 74 7.28 -13.23 3.77
N ALA A 75 7.23 -14.42 3.17
CA ALA A 75 7.60 -15.67 3.82
C ALA A 75 9.10 -15.95 3.64
N LEU A 76 9.77 -16.29 4.73
CA LEU A 76 11.21 -16.56 4.79
C LEU A 76 11.47 -17.91 5.44
N SER A 77 12.29 -18.75 4.83
CA SER A 77 12.87 -19.95 5.46
C SER A 77 14.15 -20.34 4.74
N ASP A 78 15.07 -21.02 5.43
CA ASP A 78 16.23 -21.70 4.82
C ASP A 78 17.08 -20.80 3.92
N GLY A 79 17.21 -19.52 4.30
CA GLY A 79 17.95 -18.51 3.53
C GLY A 79 17.27 -18.05 2.24
N ARG A 80 15.96 -18.29 2.09
CA ARG A 80 15.16 -17.93 0.91
C ARG A 80 14.00 -17.03 1.26
N ALA A 81 13.59 -16.22 0.28
CA ALA A 81 12.32 -15.50 0.30
C ALA A 81 11.29 -16.29 -0.52
N ASN A 82 10.54 -17.14 0.17
CA ASN A 82 9.64 -18.14 -0.43
C ASN A 82 8.42 -17.52 -1.13
N GLY A 83 8.08 -16.29 -0.78
CA GLY A 83 7.07 -15.56 -1.52
C GLY A 83 6.62 -14.27 -0.85
N TYR A 84 5.93 -13.46 -1.65
CA TYR A 84 5.27 -12.24 -1.27
C TYR A 84 3.77 -12.35 -1.56
N ARG A 85 2.95 -11.81 -0.66
CA ARG A 85 1.52 -11.70 -0.87
C ARG A 85 0.96 -10.44 -0.23
N ASN A 86 0.05 -9.76 -0.91
CA ASN A 86 -0.73 -8.67 -0.33
C ASN A 86 -2.23 -8.87 -0.52
N ARG A 87 -3.01 -8.60 0.53
CA ARG A 87 -4.48 -8.69 0.49
C ARG A 87 -5.09 -7.52 1.26
N TYR A 88 -6.19 -6.99 0.74
CA TYR A 88 -7.06 -6.08 1.49
C TYR A 88 -7.65 -6.82 2.68
N VAL A 89 -7.68 -6.12 3.81
CA VAL A 89 -8.46 -6.54 4.97
C VAL A 89 -9.93 -6.43 4.59
N ARG A 90 -10.67 -7.53 4.71
CA ARG A 90 -12.10 -7.60 4.38
C ARG A 90 -12.95 -7.02 5.52
N SER A 91 -12.68 -5.77 5.89
CA SER A 91 -13.47 -5.01 6.87
C SER A 91 -14.86 -4.65 6.31
N THR A 92 -15.75 -4.15 7.17
CA THR A 92 -17.06 -3.63 6.76
C THR A 92 -16.94 -2.43 5.82
N THR A 93 -15.97 -1.54 6.04
CA THR A 93 -15.63 -0.46 5.11
C THR A 93 -15.23 -1.00 3.74
N PHE A 94 -14.43 -2.06 3.70
CA PHE A 94 -14.00 -2.66 2.43
C PHE A 94 -15.15 -3.36 1.69
N THR A 95 -15.94 -4.17 2.41
CA THR A 95 -16.93 -5.09 1.84
C THR A 95 -18.28 -4.43 1.57
N HIS A 96 -18.71 -3.51 2.44
CA HIS A 96 -20.04 -2.88 2.39
C HIS A 96 -19.98 -1.37 2.15
N GLY A 97 -18.78 -0.79 1.99
CA GLY A 97 -18.62 0.66 1.83
C GLY A 97 -19.01 1.45 3.08
N ALA A 98 -19.10 0.80 4.25
CA ALA A 98 -19.46 1.46 5.50
C ALA A 98 -18.47 2.58 5.83
N PRO A 99 -18.92 3.76 6.29
CA PRO A 99 -18.03 4.87 6.58
C PRO A 99 -17.03 4.47 7.68
N PHE A 100 -15.79 4.94 7.55
CA PHE A 100 -14.72 4.61 8.51
C PHE A 100 -15.03 5.09 9.93
N VAL A 101 -15.69 6.25 10.04
CA VAL A 101 -16.24 6.80 11.27
C VAL A 101 -17.75 6.78 11.14
N ARG A 102 -18.44 6.24 12.14
CA ARG A 102 -19.90 6.25 12.24
C ARG A 102 -20.41 7.62 12.68
N ASP A 103 -21.72 7.85 12.53
CA ASP A 103 -22.37 9.10 12.95
C ASP A 103 -22.21 9.38 14.46
N ASP A 104 -21.99 8.34 15.26
CA ASP A 104 -21.73 8.41 16.72
C ASP A 104 -20.25 8.72 17.09
N ARG A 105 -19.41 9.02 16.09
CA ARG A 105 -17.96 9.27 16.20
C ARG A 105 -17.11 8.07 16.64
N THR A 106 -17.65 6.86 16.63
CA THR A 106 -16.85 5.64 16.81
C THR A 106 -16.31 5.13 15.47
N SER A 107 -15.13 4.52 15.49
CA SER A 107 -14.55 3.82 14.33
C SER A 107 -14.91 2.33 14.34
N HIS A 108 -14.97 1.73 13.15
CA HIS A 108 -15.06 0.27 13.00
C HIS A 108 -13.78 -0.46 13.43
#